data_AF-A0A3M4T1V2-F1
#
_entry.id   AF-A0A3M4T1V2-F1
#
_cell.length_a   1.000
_cell.length_b   1.000
_cell.length_c   1.000
_cell.angle_alpha   90.00
_cell.angle_beta   90.00
_cell.angle_gamma   90.00
#
_symmetry.space_group_name_H-M   'P 1'
#
loop_
_entity.id
_entity.type
_entity.pdbx_description
1 polymer ?
#
loop_
_entity_poly.entity_id
_entity_poly.type
_entity_poly.pdbx_seq_one_letter_code
_entity_poly.pdbx_strand_id
1 'polypeptide(L)' 'AGRVPQVASPIRLSETPVEYTRAPPLLGEHTAQVLQALLGMGEEEITLLREAGVL' A
#
# COMPACT_ATOMS: atom_id res chain seq x y z
N ALA A 1 -17.18 3.45 3.16
CA ALA A 1 -16.57 3.45 1.80
C ALA A 1 -17.31 4.46 0.93
N GLY A 2 -16.61 5.18 0.04
CA GLY A 2 -17.18 6.19 -0.85
C GLY A 2 -16.73 6.01 -2.30
N ARG A 3 -17.37 6.72 -3.24
CA ARG A 3 -17.00 6.71 -4.66
C ARG A 3 -16.40 8.04 -5.06
N VAL A 4 -15.20 8.01 -5.63
CA VAL A 4 -14.50 9.18 -6.15
C VAL A 4 -14.04 8.93 -7.58
N PRO A 5 -14.01 9.94 -8.45
CA PRO A 5 -13.42 9.80 -9.79
C PRO A 5 -11.91 9.53 -9.67
N GLN A 6 -11.38 8.68 -10.55
CA GLN A 6 -9.96 8.39 -10.67
C GLN A 6 -9.49 8.60 -12.12
N VAL A 7 -8.19 8.85 -12.29
CA VAL A 7 -7.56 8.92 -13.61
C VAL A 7 -7.25 7.50 -14.07
N ALA A 8 -7.81 7.12 -15.22
CA ALA A 8 -7.47 5.87 -15.87
C ALA A 8 -6.21 6.05 -16.74
N SER A 9 -5.40 4.99 -16.82
CA SER A 9 -4.33 4.84 -17.81
C SER A 9 -4.88 5.03 -19.24
N PRO A 10 -4.21 5.82 -20.08
CA PRO A 10 -4.62 6.04 -21.46
C PRO A 10 -4.29 4.86 -22.39
N ILE A 11 -3.44 3.92 -21.95
CA ILE A 11 -2.97 2.79 -22.76
C ILE A 11 -4.01 1.66 -22.70
N ARG A 12 -4.37 1.12 -23.87
CA ARG A 12 -5.23 -0.06 -24.00
C ARG A 12 -4.39 -1.28 -24.38
N LEU A 13 -4.39 -2.28 -23.51
CA LEU A 13 -3.74 -3.57 -23.73
C LEU A 13 -4.83 -4.61 -24.00
N SER A 14 -4.81 -5.23 -25.18
CA SER A 14 -5.86 -6.15 -25.63
C SER A 14 -5.79 -7.53 -24.96
N GLU A 15 -4.59 -8.02 -24.67
CA GLU A 15 -4.38 -9.33 -24.03
C GLU A 15 -4.34 -9.23 -22.50
N THR A 16 -3.84 -8.12 -21.97
CA THR A 16 -3.70 -7.88 -20.52
C THR A 16 -4.28 -6.53 -20.11
N PRO A 17 -5.62 -6.38 -20.12
CA PRO A 17 -6.27 -5.12 -19.75
C PRO A 17 -5.85 -4.63 -18.36
N VAL A 18 -5.67 -3.32 -18.20
CA VAL A 18 -5.37 -2.72 -16.90
C VAL A 18 -6.61 -2.74 -16.01
N GLU A 19 -6.50 -3.36 -14.83
CA GLU A 19 -7.59 -3.44 -13.84
C GLU A 19 -7.31 -2.55 -12.63
N TYR A 20 -8.30 -1.75 -12.22
CA TYR A 20 -8.25 -0.91 -11.02
C TYR A 20 -9.05 -1.58 -9.91
N THR A 21 -8.40 -2.47 -9.15
CA THR A 21 -9.08 -3.36 -8.20
C THR A 21 -9.11 -2.82 -6.77
N ARG A 22 -8.36 -1.76 -6.47
CA ARG A 22 -8.21 -1.21 -5.11
C ARG A 22 -8.33 0.30 -5.10
N ALA A 23 -8.87 0.81 -4.00
CA ALA A 23 -8.79 2.23 -3.69
C ALA A 23 -7.33 2.64 -3.38
N PRO A 24 -7.01 3.94 -3.41
CA PRO A 24 -5.73 4.43 -2.93
C PRO A 24 -5.55 4.04 -1.46
N PRO A 25 -4.34 3.66 -1.04
CA PRO A 25 -4.09 3.27 0.34
C PRO A 25 -4.25 4.47 1.27
N LEU A 26 -4.67 4.21 2.50
CA LEU A 26 -4.60 5.18 3.59
C LEU A 26 -3.14 5.47 3.96
N LEU A 27 -2.92 6.59 4.64
CA LEU A 27 -1.63 6.89 5.25
C LEU A 27 -1.25 5.75 6.21
N GLY A 28 -0.13 5.09 5.92
CA GLY A 28 0.41 4.01 6.74
C GLY A 28 -0.21 2.61 6.54
N GLU A 29 -1.16 2.43 5.61
CA GLU A 29 -1.91 1.16 5.43
C GLU A 29 -0.99 -0.06 5.24
N HIS A 30 0.11 0.10 4.51
CA HIS A 30 1.03 -0.99 4.18
C HIS A 30 2.40 -0.90 4.88
N THR A 31 2.59 0.02 5.83
CA THR A 31 3.91 0.25 6.46
C THR A 31 4.51 -1.02 7.06
N ALA A 32 3.75 -1.76 7.88
CA ALA A 32 4.24 -2.99 8.50
C ALA A 32 4.57 -4.08 7.46
N GLN A 33 3.69 -4.26 6.45
CA GLN A 33 3.90 -5.23 5.38
C GLN A 33 5.21 -4.96 4.62
N VAL A 34 5.49 -3.69 4.30
CA VAL A 34 6.70 -3.31 3.56
C VAL A 34 7.96 -3.52 4.42
N LEU A 35 7.93 -3.13 5.70
CA LEU A 35 9.05 -3.33 6.61
C LEU A 35 9.37 -4.82 6.82
N GLN A 36 8.34 -5.66 6.95
CA GLN A 36 8.51 -7.11 7.03
C GLN A 36 9.06 -7.69 5.72
N ALA A 37 8.42 -7.37 4.58
CA ALA A 37 8.73 -8.00 3.31
C ALA A 37 10.08 -7.57 2.72
N LEU A 38 10.48 -6.30 2.92
CA LEU A 38 11.69 -5.75 2.32
C LEU A 38 12.88 -5.72 3.27
N LEU A 39 12.63 -5.49 4.57
CA LEU A 39 13.69 -5.34 5.56
C LEU A 39 13.78 -6.52 6.53
N GLY A 40 12.84 -7.48 6.45
CA GLY A 40 12.85 -8.68 7.30
C GLY A 40 12.54 -8.41 8.76
N MET A 41 11.99 -7.24 9.09
CA MET A 41 11.74 -6.84 10.48
C MET A 41 10.65 -7.70 11.12
N GLY A 42 10.88 -8.11 12.36
CA GLY A 42 9.89 -8.79 13.19
C GLY A 42 8.82 -7.83 13.75
N GLU A 43 7.75 -8.40 14.30
CA GLU A 43 6.67 -7.61 14.93
C GLU A 43 7.17 -6.77 16.12
N GLU A 44 8.11 -7.30 16.89
CA GLU A 44 8.71 -6.63 18.04
C GLU A 44 9.47 -5.36 17.61
N GLU A 45 10.29 -5.44 16.57
CA GLU A 45 11.05 -4.30 16.05
C GLU A 45 10.14 -3.21 15.49
N ILE A 46 9.07 -3.60 14.77
CA ILE A 46 8.08 -2.66 14.25
C ILE A 46 7.32 -1.97 15.40
N THR A 47 7.01 -2.71 16.47
CA THR A 47 6.35 -2.16 17.65
C THR A 47 7.23 -1.09 18.32
N LEU A 48 8.52 -1.37 18.49
CA LEU A 48 9.48 -0.39 19.04
C LEU A 48 9.55 0.89 18.21
N LEU A 49 9.52 0.79 16.88
CA LEU A 49 9.51 1.96 16.01
C LEU A 49 8.21 2.80 16.16
N ARG A 50 7.06 2.14 16.34
CA ARG A 50 5.79 2.83 16.63
C ARG A 50 5.83 3.54 17.98
N GLU A 51 6.34 2.88 19.01
CA GLU A 51 6.48 3.46 20.35
C GLU A 51 7.45 4.64 20.38
N ALA A 52 8.51 4.59 19.56
CA ALA A 52 9.45 5.69 19.37
C ALA A 52 8.87 6.87 18.57
N GLY A 53 7.65 6.74 18.00
CA GLY A 53 6.99 7.80 17.24
C GLY A 53 7.62 8.09 15.88
N VAL A 54 8.39 7.14 15.33
CA VAL A 54 9.01 7.25 14.01
C VAL A 54 8.21 6.53 12.90
N LEU A 55 7.07 5.92 13.25
CA LEU A 55 6.09 5.27 12.36
C LEU A 55 4.65 5.72 12.65
#